data_AF-A0A7S2AQT9-F1
#
_entry.id   AF-A0A7S2AQT9-F1
#
_cell.length_a   1.000
_cell.length_b   1.000
_cell.length_c   1.000
_cell.angle_alpha   90.00
_cell.angle_beta   90.00
_cell.angle_gamma   90.00
#
_symmetry.space_group_name_H-M   'P 1'
#
loop_
_entity.id
_entity.type
_entity.pdbx_description
1 polymer ?
#
loop_
_entity_poly.entity_id
_entity_poly.type
_entity_poly.pdbx_seq_one_letter_code
_entity_poly.pdbx_strand_id
1 'polypeptide(L)'
;RQWMDHAGWYNRAENTFRELVDMVFVAAMGPPGGGRTQITQRYVRHFNVLNFVPFNGDSLRRVFCTILDWVLRAGFASSIKAASANAVDATIALYDTIAANLFPTPSKTHYTFNLRDLSKVFQ
;
A
#
# COMPACT_ATOMS: atom_id res chain seq x y z
N ARG A 1 14.41 10.62 15.44
CA ARG A 1 15.62 10.01 16.02
C ARG A 1 15.77 10.33 17.50
N GLN A 2 15.64 11.59 17.94
CA GLN A 2 15.83 12.00 19.34
C GLN A 2 15.18 11.08 20.38
N TRP A 3 13.90 10.75 20.22
CA TRP A 3 13.23 9.81 21.13
C TRP A 3 13.90 8.41 21.16
N MET A 4 14.31 7.89 20.01
CA MET A 4 14.92 6.55 19.92
C MET A 4 16.29 6.46 20.61
N ASP A 5 17.00 7.58 20.76
CA ASP A 5 18.29 7.60 21.46
C ASP A 5 18.17 8.05 22.93
N HIS A 6 17.15 8.84 23.26
CA HIS A 6 17.06 9.54 24.56
C HIS A 6 15.74 9.32 25.31
N ALA A 7 14.85 8.45 24.81
CA ALA A 7 13.52 8.18 25.36
C ALA A 7 12.61 9.42 25.57
N GLY A 8 12.87 10.51 24.83
CA GLY A 8 12.14 11.76 25.02
C GLY A 8 12.50 12.86 24.03
N TRP A 9 11.92 14.04 24.24
CA TRP A 9 12.25 15.25 23.48
C TRP A 9 12.09 16.51 24.34
N TYR A 10 12.76 17.59 23.92
CA TYR A 10 12.58 18.89 24.54
C TYR A 10 11.26 19.53 24.12
N ASN A 11 10.51 20.06 25.08
CA ASN A 11 9.46 21.01 24.82
C ASN A 11 10.09 22.31 24.31
N ARG A 12 9.72 22.75 23.10
CA ARG A 12 10.28 23.97 22.49
C ARG A 12 9.84 25.27 23.16
N ALA A 13 8.71 25.27 23.89
CA ALA A 13 8.22 26.46 24.58
C ALA A 13 8.90 26.65 25.94
N GLU A 14 9.02 25.57 26.71
CA GLU A 14 9.53 25.59 28.09
C GLU A 14 11.03 25.24 28.16
N ASN A 15 11.62 24.77 27.06
CA ASN A 15 12.98 24.20 27.00
C ASN A 15 13.24 23.07 28.02
N THR A 16 12.17 22.42 28.50
CA THR A 16 12.24 21.29 29.43
C THR A 16 12.30 19.97 28.66
N PHE A 17 13.13 19.01 29.13
CA PHE A 17 13.14 17.67 28.55
C PHE A 17 11.94 16.87 29.07
N ARG A 18 11.19 16.24 28.17
CA ARG A 18 10.07 15.36 28.51
C ARG A 18 10.43 13.93 28.13
N GLU A 19 10.52 13.09 29.13
CA GLU A 19 10.64 11.64 28.97
C GLU A 19 9.26 11.05 28.63
N LEU A 20 9.26 10.11 27.70
CA LEU A 20 8.07 9.48 27.17
C LEU A 20 8.24 7.97 27.28
N VAL A 21 7.39 7.35 28.10
CA VAL A 21 7.44 5.93 28.43
C VAL A 21 6.44 5.15 27.57
N ASP A 22 6.72 3.88 27.31
CA ASP A 22 5.84 2.92 26.62
C ASP A 22 5.38 3.33 25.21
N MET A 23 6.30 3.88 24.40
CA MET A 23 6.03 4.18 23.00
C MET A 23 6.49 3.06 22.06
N VAL A 24 5.66 2.75 21.07
CA VAL A 24 6.01 1.85 19.96
C VAL A 24 5.85 2.62 18.64
N PHE A 25 6.87 2.54 17.79
CA PHE A 25 6.86 3.20 16.48
C PHE A 25 6.65 2.18 15.37
N VAL A 26 5.68 2.47 14.50
CA VAL A 26 5.47 1.79 13.22
C VAL A 26 5.52 2.85 12.13
N ALA A 27 6.33 2.61 11.10
CA ALA A 27 6.49 3.52 9.99
C ALA A 27 6.50 2.74 8.67
N ALA A 28 5.97 3.37 7.61
CA ALA A 28 5.99 2.85 6.25
C ALA A 28 6.42 3.95 5.29
N MET A 29 7.08 3.57 4.21
CA MET A 29 7.50 4.50 3.17
C MET A 29 7.53 3.84 1.80
N GLY A 30 7.47 4.65 0.74
CA GLY A 30 7.75 4.18 -0.61
C GLY A 30 9.24 3.89 -0.80
N PRO A 31 9.61 2.98 -1.73
CA PRO A 31 11.00 2.70 -2.04
C PRO A 31 11.75 3.97 -2.48
N PRO A 32 13.04 4.10 -2.13
CA PRO A 32 13.86 5.23 -2.53
C PRO A 32 14.05 5.27 -4.05
N GLY A 33 13.98 6.47 -4.64
CA GLY A 33 14.10 6.66 -6.10
C GLY A 33 13.02 7.59 -6.66
N GLY A 34 13.14 7.98 -7.94
CA GLY A 34 12.13 8.79 -8.63
C GLY A 34 11.79 10.13 -7.95
N GLY A 35 12.76 10.77 -7.30
CA GLY A 35 12.57 12.02 -6.54
C GLY A 35 12.13 11.83 -5.08
N ARG A 36 11.95 10.59 -4.60
CA ARG A 36 11.62 10.30 -3.19
C ARG A 36 12.86 10.36 -2.30
N THR A 37 12.69 10.96 -1.12
CA THR A 37 13.75 11.15 -0.13
C THR A 37 14.29 9.84 0.41
N GLN A 38 15.62 9.72 0.46
CA GLN A 38 16.30 8.62 1.13
C GLN A 38 16.43 8.90 2.63
N ILE A 39 16.12 7.91 3.47
CA ILE A 39 16.32 8.03 4.92
C ILE A 39 17.80 7.83 5.25
N THR A 40 18.31 8.66 6.17
CA THR A 40 19.68 8.51 6.68
C THR A 40 19.84 7.18 7.44
N GLN A 41 20.98 6.50 7.24
CA GLN A 41 21.32 5.25 7.95
C GLN A 41 21.24 5.38 9.49
N ARG A 42 21.55 6.56 10.02
CA ARG A 42 21.44 6.87 11.47
C ARG A 42 20.02 6.75 12.03
N TYR A 43 18.99 6.91 11.21
CA TYR A 43 17.61 6.70 11.63
C TYR A 43 17.16 5.27 11.37
N VAL A 44 17.55 4.70 10.21
CA VAL A 44 17.21 3.33 9.82
C VAL A 44 17.71 2.29 10.83
N ARG A 45 18.87 2.51 11.48
CA ARG A 45 19.40 1.61 12.51
C ARG A 45 18.44 1.30 13.68
N HIS A 46 17.44 2.15 13.91
CA HIS A 46 16.46 1.98 14.99
C HIS A 46 15.23 1.16 14.55
N PHE A 47 15.19 0.72 13.29
CA PHE A 47 14.06 -0.01 12.72
C PHE A 47 14.53 -1.30 12.06
N ASN A 48 13.67 -2.31 12.10
CA ASN A 48 13.74 -3.44 11.19
C ASN A 48 13.09 -3.03 9.86
N VAL A 49 13.83 -3.09 8.76
CA VAL A 49 13.32 -2.72 7.44
C VAL A 49 12.73 -3.96 6.77
N LEU A 50 11.45 -3.89 6.44
CA LEU A 50 10.75 -4.93 5.68
C LEU A 50 10.39 -4.39 4.30
N ASN A 51 10.71 -5.13 3.26
CA ASN A 51 10.36 -4.78 1.89
C ASN A 51 9.09 -5.52 1.46
N PHE A 52 8.08 -4.76 1.03
CA PHE A 52 6.84 -5.32 0.49
C PHE A 52 6.91 -5.39 -1.03
N VAL A 53 6.87 -6.60 -1.56
CA VAL A 53 6.80 -6.84 -3.00
C VAL A 53 5.33 -6.83 -3.46
N PRO A 54 5.05 -6.51 -4.74
CA PRO A 54 3.71 -6.65 -5.30
C PRO A 54 3.16 -8.07 -5.11
N PHE A 55 1.85 -8.18 -4.89
CA PHE A 55 1.17 -9.48 -4.78
C PHE A 55 1.27 -10.27 -6.09
N ASN A 56 1.37 -11.59 -5.98
CA ASN A 56 1.22 -12.47 -7.14
C ASN A 56 -0.26 -12.52 -7.61
N GLY A 57 -0.46 -12.93 -8.86
CA GLY A 57 -1.79 -13.01 -9.48
C GLY A 57 -2.76 -13.88 -8.69
N ASP A 58 -2.31 -15.00 -8.13
CA ASP A 58 -3.14 -15.90 -7.33
C ASP A 58 -3.64 -15.25 -6.03
N SER A 59 -2.79 -14.48 -5.34
CA SER A 59 -3.17 -13.73 -4.14
C SER A 59 -4.17 -12.64 -4.48
N LEU A 60 -3.95 -11.91 -5.59
CA LEU A 60 -4.89 -10.89 -6.07
C LEU A 60 -6.25 -11.50 -6.37
N ARG A 61 -6.27 -12.59 -7.15
CA ARG A 61 -7.47 -13.33 -7.48
C ARG A 61 -8.21 -13.76 -6.22
N ARG A 62 -7.50 -14.36 -5.25
CA ARG A 62 -8.10 -14.78 -3.99
C ARG A 62 -8.72 -13.60 -3.25
N VAL A 63 -7.99 -12.51 -3.05
CA VAL A 63 -8.48 -11.33 -2.31
C VAL A 63 -9.73 -10.75 -2.97
N PHE A 64 -9.68 -10.48 -4.28
CA PHE A 64 -10.78 -9.84 -4.99
C PHE A 64 -11.99 -10.75 -5.21
N CYS A 65 -11.80 -12.05 -5.44
CA CYS A 65 -12.91 -13.00 -5.44
C CYS A 65 -13.60 -13.03 -4.06
N THR A 66 -12.82 -13.03 -2.97
CA THR A 66 -13.41 -13.07 -1.62
C THR A 66 -14.23 -11.81 -1.33
N ILE A 67 -13.75 -10.64 -1.75
CA ILE A 67 -14.47 -9.36 -1.61
C ILE A 67 -15.73 -9.36 -2.47
N LEU A 68 -15.63 -9.70 -3.76
CA LEU A 68 -16.76 -9.68 -4.68
C LEU A 68 -17.83 -10.71 -4.28
N ASP A 69 -17.43 -11.92 -3.89
CA ASP A 69 -18.35 -12.95 -3.40
C ASP A 69 -19.07 -12.50 -2.13
N TRP A 70 -18.38 -11.78 -1.23
CA TRP A 70 -19.02 -11.23 -0.04
C TRP A 70 -20.09 -10.19 -0.39
N VAL A 71 -19.81 -9.29 -1.34
CA VAL A 71 -20.80 -8.31 -1.83
C VAL A 71 -21.97 -9.01 -2.51
N LEU A 72 -21.71 -9.97 -3.39
CA LEU A 72 -22.76 -10.66 -4.15
C LEU A 72 -23.63 -11.58 -3.27
N ARG A 73 -23.19 -11.94 -2.06
CA ARG A 73 -24.04 -12.65 -1.08
C ARG A 73 -25.22 -11.81 -0.60
N ALA A 74 -25.20 -10.48 -0.74
CA ALA A 74 -26.24 -9.57 -0.27
C ALA A 74 -27.60 -9.62 -1.02
N GLY A 75 -27.88 -10.70 -1.79
CA GLY A 75 -29.18 -10.93 -2.42
C GLY A 75 -29.17 -11.13 -3.94
N PHE A 76 -28.00 -11.19 -4.57
CA PHE A 76 -27.91 -11.34 -6.03
C PHE A 76 -28.29 -12.74 -6.52
N ALA A 77 -28.77 -12.81 -7.77
CA ALA A 77 -29.11 -14.06 -8.45
C ALA A 77 -27.90 -15.00 -8.58
N SER A 78 -28.15 -16.30 -8.64
CA SER A 78 -27.11 -17.33 -8.75
C SER A 78 -26.26 -17.19 -10.02
N SER A 79 -26.85 -16.76 -11.13
CA SER A 79 -26.16 -16.50 -12.39
C SER A 79 -25.10 -15.39 -12.25
N ILE A 80 -25.39 -14.34 -11.50
CA ILE A 80 -24.46 -13.22 -11.24
C ILE A 80 -23.33 -13.69 -10.30
N LYS A 81 -23.67 -14.46 -9.27
CA LYS A 81 -22.68 -15.06 -8.35
C LYS A 81 -21.71 -15.97 -9.09
N ALA A 82 -22.17 -16.75 -10.06
CA ALA A 82 -21.32 -17.63 -10.87
C ALA A 82 -20.33 -16.86 -11.76
N ALA A 83 -20.59 -15.58 -12.07
CA ALA A 83 -19.73 -14.74 -12.89
C ALA A 83 -18.62 -14.03 -12.10
N SER A 84 -18.61 -14.11 -10.75
CA SER A 84 -17.68 -13.35 -9.90
C SER A 84 -16.21 -13.62 -10.22
N ALA A 85 -15.84 -14.90 -10.34
CA ALA A 85 -14.48 -15.31 -10.66
C ALA A 85 -14.03 -14.77 -12.03
N ASN A 86 -14.88 -14.89 -13.05
CA ASN A 86 -14.58 -14.40 -14.39
C ASN A 86 -14.44 -12.87 -14.43
N ALA A 87 -15.25 -12.15 -13.64
CA ALA A 87 -15.14 -10.70 -13.53
C ALA A 87 -13.81 -10.28 -12.89
N VAL A 88 -13.39 -10.97 -11.82
CA VAL A 88 -12.09 -10.73 -11.17
C VAL A 88 -10.93 -11.03 -12.11
N ASP A 89 -10.96 -12.18 -12.79
CA ASP A 89 -9.91 -12.60 -13.72
C ASP A 89 -9.78 -11.61 -14.90
N ALA A 90 -10.91 -11.15 -15.46
CA ALA A 90 -10.90 -10.14 -16.51
C ALA A 90 -10.35 -8.79 -16.03
N THR A 91 -10.67 -8.38 -14.79
CA THR A 91 -10.19 -7.12 -14.22
C THR A 91 -8.68 -7.15 -13.96
N ILE A 92 -8.16 -8.28 -13.45
CA ILE A 92 -6.71 -8.48 -13.25
C ILE A 92 -5.99 -8.46 -14.61
N ALA A 93 -6.49 -9.20 -15.60
CA ALA A 93 -5.89 -9.23 -16.95
C ALA A 93 -5.86 -7.83 -17.59
N LEU A 94 -6.93 -7.04 -17.42
CA LEU A 94 -6.98 -5.67 -17.91
C LEU A 94 -5.95 -4.77 -17.18
N TYR A 95 -5.86 -4.89 -15.85
CA TYR A 95 -4.88 -4.16 -15.04
C TYR A 95 -3.44 -4.45 -15.48
N ASP A 96 -3.10 -5.73 -15.66
CA ASP A 96 -1.76 -6.14 -16.10
C ASP A 96 -1.44 -5.61 -17.50
N THR A 97 -2.43 -5.66 -18.41
CA THR A 97 -2.29 -5.13 -19.78
C THR A 97 -2.05 -3.61 -19.76
N ILE A 98 -2.80 -2.88 -18.93
CA ILE A 98 -2.65 -1.43 -18.81
C ILE A 98 -1.29 -1.08 -18.18
N ALA A 99 -0.92 -1.74 -17.09
CA ALA A 99 0.34 -1.52 -16.40
C ALA A 99 1.56 -1.81 -17.29
N ALA A 100 1.45 -2.79 -18.21
CA ALA A 100 2.51 -3.14 -19.15
C ALA A 100 2.62 -2.20 -20.36
N ASN A 101 1.54 -1.51 -20.75
CA ASN A 101 1.52 -0.71 -21.98
C ASN A 101 1.48 0.81 -21.74
N LEU A 102 0.99 1.27 -20.59
CA LEU A 102 0.81 2.68 -20.27
C LEU A 102 1.79 3.12 -19.18
N PHE A 103 3.05 3.30 -19.56
CA PHE A 103 4.09 3.82 -18.67
C PHE A 103 4.00 5.34 -18.47
N PRO A 104 4.48 5.86 -17.32
CA PRO A 104 4.63 7.29 -17.14
C PRO A 104 5.70 7.83 -18.08
N THR A 105 5.29 8.72 -18.99
CA THR A 105 6.20 9.48 -19.86
C THR A 105 6.21 10.94 -19.43
N PRO A 106 7.21 11.76 -19.85
CA PRO A 106 7.22 13.18 -19.52
C PRO A 106 5.94 13.94 -19.95
N SER A 107 5.30 13.52 -21.05
CA SER A 107 4.01 14.06 -21.51
C SER A 107 2.80 13.47 -20.79
N LYS A 108 2.94 12.29 -20.16
CA LYS A 108 1.87 11.55 -19.48
C LYS A 108 2.34 11.05 -18.11
N THR A 109 2.75 11.97 -17.24
CA THR A 109 3.31 11.64 -15.92
C THR A 109 2.30 11.01 -14.96
N HIS A 110 1.01 11.17 -15.23
CA HIS A 110 -0.09 10.63 -14.42
C HIS A 110 -0.40 9.15 -14.69
N TYR A 111 0.30 8.49 -15.62
CA TYR A 111 0.16 7.06 -15.87
C TYR A 111 0.92 6.26 -14.81
N THR A 112 0.35 6.21 -13.62
CA THR A 112 0.87 5.44 -12.48
C THR A 112 -0.21 4.47 -12.01
N PHE A 113 -0.04 3.19 -12.32
CA PHE A 113 -0.99 2.14 -11.95
C PHE A 113 -0.50 1.40 -10.71
N ASN A 114 -1.34 1.29 -9.69
CA ASN A 114 -1.05 0.51 -8.49
C ASN A 114 -2.30 -0.26 -8.02
N LEU A 115 -2.15 -1.07 -6.97
CA LEU A 115 -3.22 -1.89 -6.41
C LEU A 115 -4.47 -1.11 -5.98
N ARG A 116 -4.32 0.18 -5.65
CA ARG A 116 -5.46 1.03 -5.32
C ARG A 116 -6.40 1.20 -6.51
N ASP A 117 -5.87 1.22 -7.72
CA ASP A 117 -6.69 1.39 -8.93
C ASP A 117 -7.51 0.13 -9.20
N LEU A 118 -6.93 -1.05 -8.96
CA LEU A 118 -7.66 -2.32 -8.97
C LEU A 118 -8.73 -2.35 -7.87
N SER A 119 -8.39 -1.90 -6.65
CA SER A 119 -9.33 -1.86 -5.52
C SER A 119 -10.54 -0.96 -5.74
N LYS A 120 -10.39 0.17 -6.45
CA LYS A 120 -11.50 1.10 -6.75
C LYS A 120 -12.57 0.49 -7.64
N VAL A 121 -12.24 -0.53 -8.44
CA VAL A 121 -13.21 -1.19 -9.34
C VAL A 121 -14.23 -2.01 -8.54
N PHE A 122 -13.84 -2.53 -7.37
CA PHE A 122 -14.66 -3.42 -6.54
C PHE A 122 -15.27 -2.73 -5.31
N GLN A 123 -14.95 -1.44 -5.08
CA GLN A 123 -15.47 -0.63 -3.98
C GLN A 123 -16.76 0.09 -4.40
#